data_AF-A0A7Z9J4Q4-F1
#
_entry.id   AF-A0A7Z9J4Q4-F1
#
_cell.length_a   1.000
_cell.length_b   1.000
_cell.length_c   1.000
_cell.angle_alpha   90.00
_cell.angle_beta   90.00
_cell.angle_gamma   90.00
#
_symmetry.space_group_name_H-M   'P 1'
#
loop_
_entity.id
_entity.type
_entity.pdbx_description
1 polymer ?
#
loop_
_entity_poly.entity_id
_entity_poly.type
_entity_poly.pdbx_seq_one_letter_code
_entity_poly.pdbx_strand_id
1 'polypeptide(L)'
;MDIKTDEIRDLLIKEIEKFDVSVNVAEVGEVIEIGDGVARVNGLENVVSSELVELPNNVFGMALNLEADNVGLVLFGESHLVKEGDIAKRTG
;
A
#
# COMPACT_ATOMS: atom_id res chain seq x y z
N MET A 1 -14.71 38.94 0.28
CA MET A 1 -14.72 37.46 0.30
C MET A 1 -14.26 37.08 1.70
N ASP A 2 -15.19 36.99 2.63
CA ASP A 2 -14.90 36.57 4.00
C ASP A 2 -14.69 35.07 4.00
N ILE A 3 -13.43 34.65 4.05
CA ILE A 3 -13.06 33.25 4.22
C ILE A 3 -13.50 32.87 5.63
N LYS A 4 -14.61 32.13 5.72
CA LYS A 4 -15.13 31.62 6.99
C LYS A 4 -14.15 30.60 7.56
N THR A 5 -13.20 31.11 8.35
CA THR A 5 -12.09 30.34 8.89
C THR A 5 -12.58 29.28 9.89
N ASP A 6 -13.71 29.56 10.55
CA ASP A 6 -14.34 28.66 11.51
C ASP A 6 -14.91 27.40 10.84
N GLU A 7 -15.51 27.52 9.66
CA GLU A 7 -16.02 26.36 8.91
C GLU A 7 -14.88 25.43 8.46
N ILE A 8 -13.73 26.00 8.07
CA ILE A 8 -12.53 25.22 7.69
C ILE A 8 -11.96 24.50 8.91
N ARG A 9 -11.93 25.15 10.07
CA ARG A 9 -11.46 24.57 11.33
C ARG A 9 -12.32 23.39 11.76
N ASP A 10 -13.64 23.53 11.72
CA ASP A 10 -14.56 22.47 12.11
C ASP A 10 -14.48 21.27 11.15
N LEU A 11 -14.21 21.52 9.86
CA LEU A 11 -14.00 20.47 8.87
C LEU A 11 -12.72 19.67 9.14
N LEU A 12 -11.62 20.35 9.48
CA LEU A 12 -10.36 19.71 9.86
C LEU A 12 -10.48 18.88 11.14
N ILE A 13 -11.19 19.37 12.17
CA ILE A 13 -11.41 18.63 13.42
C ILE A 13 -12.21 17.35 13.15
N LYS A 14 -13.29 17.44 12.36
CA LYS A 14 -14.08 16.27 11.98
C LYS A 14 -13.27 15.22 11.21
N GLU A 15 -12.33 15.65 10.39
CA GLU A 15 -11.52 14.71 9.61
C GLU A 15 -10.40 14.06 10.42
N ILE A 16 -9.93 14.72 11.47
CA ILE A 16 -9.04 14.10 12.47
C ILE A 16 -9.83 13.12 13.36
N GLU A 17 -11.07 13.43 13.75
CA GLU A 17 -11.91 12.54 14.57
C GLU A 17 -12.31 11.25 13.85
N LYS A 18 -12.45 11.29 12.51
CA LYS A 18 -12.69 10.09 11.68
C LYS A 18 -11.43 9.30 11.38
N PHE A 19 -10.25 9.81 11.73
CA PHE A 19 -8.99 9.18 11.42
C PHE A 19 -8.73 8.03 12.41
N ASP A 20 -9.41 6.90 12.19
CA ASP A 20 -9.22 5.68 12.96
C ASP A 20 -7.91 5.01 12.51
N VAL A 21 -6.87 5.09 13.34
CA VAL A 21 -5.56 4.48 13.08
C VAL A 21 -5.60 3.02 13.52
N SER A 22 -6.42 2.21 12.87
CA SER A 22 -6.30 0.75 12.97
C SER A 22 -5.24 0.30 11.96
N VAL A 23 -4.02 0.04 12.43
CA VAL A 23 -2.98 -0.57 11.59
C VAL A 23 -3.38 -2.04 11.35
N ASN A 24 -4.10 -2.30 10.26
CA ASN A 24 -4.43 -3.66 9.83
C ASN A 24 -3.19 -4.31 9.23
N VAL A 25 -2.40 -4.98 10.07
CA VAL A 25 -1.19 -5.71 9.65
C VAL A 25 -1.49 -6.75 8.57
N ALA A 26 -2.70 -7.35 8.58
CA ALA A 26 -3.15 -8.29 7.56
C ALA A 26 -3.16 -7.70 6.13
N GLU A 27 -3.19 -6.37 6.03
CA GLU A 27 -3.30 -5.63 4.78
C GLU A 27 -1.96 -5.11 4.25
N VAL A 28 -0.91 -5.24 5.06
CA VAL A 28 0.40 -4.63 4.81
C VAL A 28 1.46 -5.72 4.64
N GLY A 29 2.41 -5.46 3.75
CA GLY A 29 3.60 -6.27 3.58
C GLY A 29 4.86 -5.43 3.39
N GLU A 30 6.01 -6.08 3.44
CA GLU A 30 7.33 -5.48 3.28
C GLU A 30 8.05 -6.12 2.10
N VAL A 31 8.60 -5.31 1.20
CA VAL A 31 9.37 -5.78 0.05
C VAL A 31 10.72 -6.36 0.53
N ILE A 32 10.97 -7.63 0.24
CA ILE A 32 12.23 -8.31 0.54
C ILE A 32 13.20 -8.19 -0.63
N GLU A 33 12.70 -8.28 -1.86
CA GLU A 33 13.52 -8.32 -3.06
C GLU A 33 12.80 -7.66 -4.23
N ILE A 34 13.57 -7.02 -5.11
CA ILE A 34 13.07 -6.46 -6.36
C ILE A 34 14.06 -6.67 -7.49
N GLY A 35 13.56 -7.11 -8.65
CA GLY A 35 14.38 -7.35 -9.84
C GLY A 35 13.53 -7.57 -11.09
N ASP A 36 13.96 -7.02 -12.22
CA ASP A 36 13.35 -7.23 -13.55
C ASP A 36 11.81 -7.12 -13.60
N GLY A 37 11.23 -6.18 -12.84
CA GLY A 37 9.78 -5.95 -12.79
C GLY A 37 9.01 -6.94 -11.90
N VAL A 38 9.69 -7.74 -11.10
CA VAL A 38 9.12 -8.62 -10.09
C VAL A 38 9.58 -8.17 -8.70
N ALA A 39 8.66 -8.13 -7.74
CA ALA A 39 8.95 -7.90 -6.34
C ALA A 39 8.49 -9.09 -5.49
N ARG A 40 9.28 -9.43 -4.46
CA ARG A 40 8.87 -10.36 -3.42
C ARG A 40 8.51 -9.58 -2.17
N VAL A 41 7.34 -9.85 -1.64
CA VAL A 41 6.81 -9.16 -0.46
C VAL A 41 6.52 -10.17 0.63
N ASN A 42 6.97 -9.90 1.86
CA ASN A 42 6.57 -10.64 3.05
C ASN A 42 5.29 -10.04 3.65
N GLY A 43 4.41 -10.87 4.20
CA GLY A 43 3.12 -10.44 4.74
C GLY A 43 2.01 -10.50 3.71
N LEU A 44 1.12 -9.51 3.70
CA LEU A 44 -0.09 -9.51 2.86
C LEU A 44 -0.96 -10.78 3.06
N GLU A 45 -1.15 -11.24 4.30
CA GLU A 45 -1.74 -12.55 4.64
C GLU A 45 -3.05 -12.87 3.93
N ASN A 46 -3.93 -11.88 3.75
CA ASN A 46 -5.24 -12.08 3.14
C ASN A 46 -5.26 -11.90 1.60
N VAL A 47 -4.11 -11.74 0.93
CA VAL A 47 -4.08 -11.24 -0.46
C VAL A 47 -4.50 -12.35 -1.40
N VAL A 48 -5.32 -12.00 -2.38
CA VAL A 48 -5.85 -12.97 -3.33
C VAL A 48 -4.97 -12.99 -4.58
N SER A 49 -4.90 -14.15 -5.23
CA SER A 49 -4.25 -14.26 -6.53
C SER A 49 -4.91 -13.28 -7.51
N SER A 50 -4.08 -12.61 -8.30
CA SER A 50 -4.46 -11.57 -9.27
C SER A 50 -5.07 -10.31 -8.64
N GLU A 51 -4.84 -10.08 -7.35
CA GLU A 51 -5.18 -8.82 -6.69
C GLU A 51 -4.13 -7.73 -6.96
N LEU A 52 -4.58 -6.49 -6.99
CA LEU A 52 -3.72 -5.31 -7.09
C LEU A 52 -3.17 -4.92 -5.71
N VAL A 53 -1.87 -4.67 -5.68
CA VAL A 53 -1.12 -4.22 -4.52
C VAL A 53 -0.48 -2.89 -4.87
N GLU A 54 -0.68 -1.90 -4.02
CA GLU A 54 -0.08 -0.59 -4.11
C GLU A 54 1.29 -0.61 -3.40
N LEU A 55 2.30 -0.08 -4.10
CA LEU A 55 3.64 0.15 -3.58
C LEU A 55 3.91 1.66 -3.54
N PRO A 56 4.98 2.10 -2.85
CA PRO A 56 5.35 3.51 -2.83
C PRO A 56 5.59 4.07 -4.24
N ASN A 57 5.55 5.40 -4.35
CA ASN A 57 5.80 6.12 -5.60
C ASN A 57 4.77 5.84 -6.72
N ASN A 58 3.51 5.56 -6.36
CA ASN A 58 2.41 5.23 -7.28
C ASN A 58 2.71 4.03 -8.19
N VAL A 59 3.55 3.10 -7.73
CA VAL A 59 3.78 1.85 -8.43
C VAL A 59 2.74 0.84 -7.98
N PHE A 60 2.09 0.19 -8.93
CA PHE A 60 1.17 -0.90 -8.63
C PHE A 60 1.83 -2.22 -8.99
N GLY A 61 1.47 -3.28 -8.29
CA GLY A 61 1.84 -4.64 -8.61
C GLY A 61 0.62 -5.55 -8.59
N MET A 62 0.70 -6.67 -9.28
CA MET A 62 -0.30 -7.72 -9.24
C MET A 62 0.27 -8.96 -8.56
N ALA A 63 -0.42 -9.47 -7.54
CA ALA A 63 -0.05 -10.72 -6.87
C ALA A 63 -0.28 -11.90 -7.82
N LEU A 64 0.79 -12.60 -8.19
CA LEU A 64 0.71 -13.78 -9.05
C LEU A 64 0.98 -15.09 -8.30
N ASN A 65 1.97 -15.07 -7.40
CA ASN A 65 2.34 -16.25 -6.62
C ASN A 65 2.12 -15.98 -5.14
N LEU A 66 1.40 -16.88 -4.47
CA LEU A 66 1.16 -16.83 -3.02
C LEU A 66 1.89 -18.02 -2.41
N GLU A 67 3.08 -17.77 -1.86
CA GLU A 67 3.83 -18.74 -1.08
C GLU A 67 3.45 -18.61 0.40
N ALA A 68 3.85 -19.56 1.25
CA ALA A 68 3.51 -19.55 2.67
C ALA A 68 4.09 -18.32 3.41
N ASP A 69 5.27 -17.88 2.98
CA ASP A 69 6.06 -16.84 3.67
C ASP A 69 6.32 -15.60 2.79
N ASN A 70 5.91 -15.63 1.51
CA ASN A 70 6.12 -14.50 0.60
C ASN A 70 5.10 -14.48 -0.55
N VAL A 71 4.90 -13.30 -1.11
CA VAL A 71 4.02 -13.03 -2.24
C VAL A 71 4.84 -12.48 -3.39
N GLY A 72 4.73 -13.11 -4.55
CA GLY A 72 5.34 -12.64 -5.80
C GLY A 72 4.42 -11.64 -6.49
N LEU A 73 4.86 -10.39 -6.58
CA LEU A 73 4.19 -9.31 -7.27
C LEU A 73 4.87 -9.05 -8.62
N VAL A 74 4.08 -8.89 -9.69
CA VAL A 74 4.56 -8.31 -10.95
C VAL A 74 4.22 -6.84 -10.97
N LEU A 75 5.22 -5.99 -11.15
CA LEU A 75 5.10 -4.54 -11.09
C LEU A 75 4.59 -3.97 -12.43
N PHE A 76 3.64 -3.05 -12.33
CA PHE A 76 3.15 -2.20 -13.40
C PHE A 76 3.81 -0.82 -13.30
N GLY A 77 5.13 -0.80 -13.46
CA GLY A 77 5.93 0.42 -13.36
C GLY A 77 7.41 0.14 -13.40
N GLU A 78 8.21 1.18 -13.14
CA GLU A 78 9.66 1.03 -13.08
C GLU A 78 10.09 0.44 -11.73
N SER A 79 10.79 -0.69 -11.77
CA SER A 79 11.31 -1.36 -10.58
C SER A 79 12.28 -0.51 -9.75
N HIS A 80 12.91 0.51 -10.36
CA HIS A 80 13.85 1.41 -9.69
C HIS A 80 13.18 2.34 -8.66
N LEU A 81 11.86 2.51 -8.75
CA LEU A 81 11.08 3.35 -7.85
C LEU A 81 10.71 2.62 -6.55
N VAL A 82 10.90 1.30 -6.48
CA VAL A 82 10.60 0.49 -5.30
C VAL A 82 11.91 -0.10 -4.78
N LYS A 83 12.04 -0.19 -3.46
CA LYS A 83 13.23 -0.69 -2.78
C LYS A 83 12.88 -1.77 -1.77
N GLU A 84 13.89 -2.55 -1.40
CA GLU A 84 13.80 -3.43 -0.23
C GLU A 84 13.45 -2.62 1.03
N GLY A 85 12.56 -3.15 1.84
CA GLY A 85 11.99 -2.50 3.02
C GLY A 85 10.78 -1.59 2.72
N ASP A 86 10.41 -1.40 1.45
CA ASP A 86 9.22 -0.61 1.12
C ASP A 86 7.94 -1.32 1.55
N ILE A 87 6.96 -0.52 1.93
CA ILE A 87 5.66 -1.01 2.39
C ILE A 87 4.74 -1.23 1.19
N ALA A 88 4.28 -2.46 1.03
CA ALA A 88 3.22 -2.82 0.10
C ALA A 88 1.87 -2.85 0.82
N LYS A 89 0.83 -2.32 0.19
CA LYS A 89 -0.53 -2.31 0.71
C LYS A 89 -1.46 -2.93 -0.31
N ARG A 90 -2.32 -3.84 0.13
CA ARG A 90 -3.40 -4.31 -0.75
C ARG A 90 -4.38 -3.19 -1.08
N THR A 91 -5.06 -3.33 -2.20
CA THR A 91 -6.13 -2.42 -2.61
C THR A 91 -7.53 -2.95 -2.28
N GLY A 92 -7.65 -4.20 -1.80
CA GLY A 92 -8.91 -4.89 -1.48
C GLY A 92 -9.17 -5.10 0.00
#